data_AF-A0A661CFA9-F1
#
_entry.id   AF-A0A661CFA9-F1
#
_cell.length_a   1.000
_cell.length_b   1.000
_cell.length_c   1.000
_cell.angle_alpha   90.00
_cell.angle_beta   90.00
_cell.angle_gamma   90.00
#
_symmetry.space_group_name_H-M   'P 1'
#
loop_
_entity.id
_entity.type
_entity.pdbx_description
1 polymer ?
#
loop_
_entity_poly.entity_id
_entity_poly.type
_entity_poly.pdbx_seq_one_letter_code
_entity_poly.pdbx_strand_id
1 'polypeptide(L)'
;MSKQQNIHPTALQEPDTEGYNSVAYINQLRKEVENKAVETINWYIKRKQYQSVMSKMLRLFAILLVLIGGLHPILLSLDLGLPKNAQYGYIAFAIAAACLSLDKFMGFSSSWIRYIKTAFDLQKALAEFQTDWVLMWAEVKNDSLDSKQQKKLLCRIKVFQTEIYTEIEHEFKMWASEFQNSLVQLQKDTQAKREISRSRPGIMELTVTNAKHAQHGLNVKVDDLTVAHMTGELLQIGHILPGQHYVVVHGTVDGKDVQASGRVDIVADETAELKLSLPIE
;
A
#
# COMPACT_ATOMS: atom_id res chain seq x y z
N MET A 1 9.35 14.39 18.78
CA MET A 1 8.06 15.11 18.74
C MET A 1 8.22 16.29 17.80
N SER A 2 7.70 16.17 16.57
CA SER A 2 7.73 17.26 15.58
C SER A 2 6.76 18.34 16.05
N LYS A 3 7.23 19.57 16.28
CA LYS A 3 6.35 20.74 16.36
C LYS A 3 5.41 20.65 15.15
N GLN A 4 4.10 20.56 15.39
CA GLN A 4 3.13 20.78 14.34
C GLN A 4 3.31 22.23 13.88
N GLN A 5 4.10 22.44 12.83
CA GLN A 5 4.10 23.71 12.12
C GLN A 5 2.79 23.75 11.35
N ASN A 6 1.76 24.23 12.04
CA ASN A 6 0.48 24.54 11.43
C ASN A 6 0.75 25.49 10.26
N ILE A 7 0.17 25.17 9.12
CA ILE A 7 0.18 25.97 7.90
C ILE A 7 -0.75 27.18 8.12
N HIS A 8 -0.49 27.96 9.18
CA HIS A 8 -1.21 29.20 9.38
C HIS A 8 -0.70 30.20 8.34
N PRO A 9 -1.60 30.87 7.61
CA PRO A 9 -1.27 32.14 7.00
C PRO A 9 -0.69 33.00 8.11
N THR A 10 0.57 33.44 7.97
CA THR A 10 1.11 34.43 8.89
C THR A 10 0.21 35.65 8.72
N ALA A 11 -0.56 35.99 9.74
CA ALA A 11 -1.38 37.20 9.72
C ALA A 11 -0.42 38.36 9.51
N LEU A 12 -0.61 39.10 8.41
CA LEU A 12 0.13 40.33 8.19
C LEU A 12 -0.28 41.27 9.33
N GLN A 13 0.69 41.72 10.13
CA GLN A 13 0.43 42.78 11.09
C GLN A 13 0.05 44.03 10.29
N GLU A 14 -1.17 44.52 10.49
CA GLU A 14 -1.58 45.82 9.98
C GLU A 14 -0.65 46.86 10.62
N PRO A 15 0.05 47.68 9.82
CA PRO A 15 0.96 48.66 10.36
C PRO A 15 0.17 49.77 11.08
N ASP A 16 0.77 50.34 12.12
CA ASP A 16 0.28 51.57 12.73
C ASP A 16 0.16 52.68 11.66
N THR A 17 -0.85 53.54 11.78
CA THR A 17 -1.34 54.47 10.74
C THR A 17 -0.29 55.42 10.13
N GLU A 18 0.88 55.59 10.74
CA GLU A 18 1.99 56.42 10.24
C GLU A 18 3.05 55.63 9.43
N GLY A 19 3.03 54.29 9.48
CA GLY A 19 4.06 53.42 8.88
C GLY A 19 3.77 52.96 7.44
N TYR A 20 2.56 53.22 6.91
CA TYR A 20 2.09 52.64 5.64
C TYR A 20 2.95 53.05 4.43
N ASN A 21 3.57 54.23 4.45
CA ASN A 21 4.40 54.76 3.35
C ASN A 21 5.91 54.52 3.53
N SER A 22 6.32 53.83 4.59
CA SER A 22 7.74 53.68 4.87
C SER A 22 8.36 52.57 4.03
N VAL A 23 9.42 52.93 3.30
CA VAL A 23 10.40 52.03 2.66
C VAL A 23 10.80 50.88 3.61
N ALA A 24 10.90 51.18 4.91
CA ALA A 24 11.26 50.22 5.95
C ALA A 24 10.21 49.11 6.11
N TYR A 25 8.91 49.45 6.07
CA TYR A 25 7.82 48.48 6.23
C TYR A 25 7.81 47.47 5.07
N ILE A 26 7.93 47.94 3.84
CA ILE A 26 7.98 47.07 2.64
C ILE A 26 9.19 46.13 2.71
N ASN A 27 10.35 46.65 3.12
CA ASN A 27 11.56 45.84 3.28
C ASN A 27 11.45 44.82 4.43
N GLN A 28 10.76 45.16 5.52
CA GLN A 28 10.46 44.22 6.59
C GLN A 28 9.57 43.08 6.05
N LEU A 29 8.47 43.42 5.37
CA LEU A 29 7.55 42.45 4.82
C LEU A 29 8.24 41.52 3.80
N ARG A 30 9.09 42.10 2.93
CA ARG A 30 9.95 41.33 2.02
C ARG A 30 10.81 40.32 2.78
N LYS A 31 11.53 40.75 3.81
CA LYS A 31 12.40 39.87 4.62
C LYS A 31 11.60 38.76 5.31
N GLU A 32 10.41 39.05 5.82
CA GLU A 32 9.55 38.05 6.45
C GLU A 32 9.13 36.96 5.45
N VAL A 33 8.73 37.35 4.24
CA VAL A 33 8.34 36.37 3.20
C VAL A 33 9.55 35.60 2.68
N GLU A 34 10.70 36.24 2.47
CA GLU A 34 11.96 35.55 2.10
C GLU A 34 12.38 34.53 3.17
N ASN A 35 12.34 34.93 4.46
CA ASN A 35 12.66 34.04 5.57
C ASN A 35 11.71 32.83 5.61
N LYS A 36 10.41 33.04 5.38
CA LYS A 36 9.43 31.94 5.34
C LYS A 36 9.68 31.00 4.17
N ALA A 37 10.06 31.53 3.00
CA ALA A 37 10.45 30.70 1.86
C ALA A 37 11.69 29.85 2.18
N VAL A 38 12.74 30.46 2.74
CA VAL A 38 13.98 29.77 3.15
C VAL A 38 13.71 28.72 4.22
N GLU A 39 12.89 29.01 5.22
CA GLU A 39 12.50 28.05 6.25
C GLU A 39 11.77 26.85 5.63
N THR A 40 10.83 27.11 4.72
CA THR A 40 10.06 26.08 4.01
C THR A 40 10.98 25.20 3.17
N ILE A 41 11.90 25.79 2.40
CA ILE A 41 12.91 25.06 1.60
C ILE A 41 13.77 24.18 2.50
N ASN A 42 14.30 24.74 3.59
CA ASN A 42 15.13 24.00 4.55
C ASN A 42 14.37 22.84 5.21
N TRP A 43 13.09 23.03 5.50
CA TRP A 43 12.23 21.98 6.00
C TRP A 43 12.14 20.82 5.02
N TYR A 44 11.85 21.07 3.73
CA TYR A 44 11.77 20.01 2.71
C TYR A 44 13.10 19.27 2.54
N ILE A 45 14.22 20.00 2.48
CA ILE A 45 15.56 19.41 2.34
C ILE A 45 15.91 18.53 3.55
N LYS A 46 15.65 19.01 4.77
CA LYS A 46 15.91 18.25 6.01
C LYS A 46 14.99 17.03 6.11
N ARG A 47 13.72 17.17 5.75
CA ARG A 47 12.73 16.09 5.82
C ARG A 47 13.06 14.94 4.85
N LYS A 48 13.67 15.23 3.69
CA LYS A 48 14.17 14.21 2.76
C LYS A 48 15.09 13.20 3.43
N GLN A 49 16.02 13.65 4.28
CA GLN A 49 17.09 12.78 4.78
C GLN A 49 16.50 11.59 5.55
N TYR A 50 15.56 11.86 6.44
CA TYR A 50 14.87 10.83 7.21
C TYR A 50 14.14 9.83 6.30
N GLN A 51 13.36 10.30 5.32
CA GLN A 51 12.60 9.41 4.42
C GLN A 51 13.52 8.56 3.53
N SER A 52 14.59 9.16 3.02
CA SER A 52 15.56 8.46 2.18
C SER A 52 16.34 7.38 2.96
N VAL A 53 16.66 7.63 4.22
CA VAL A 53 17.35 6.66 5.09
C VAL A 53 16.40 5.52 5.45
N MET A 54 15.16 5.81 5.81
CA MET A 54 14.18 4.76 6.13
C MET A 54 13.95 3.82 4.93
N SER A 55 13.75 4.36 3.72
CA SER A 55 13.57 3.53 2.53
C SER A 55 14.81 2.66 2.22
N LYS A 56 16.02 3.25 2.29
CA LYS A 56 17.28 2.51 2.07
C LYS A 56 17.50 1.42 3.11
N MET A 57 17.23 1.70 4.39
CA MET A 57 17.37 0.72 5.46
C MET A 57 16.37 -0.43 5.29
N LEU A 58 15.12 -0.13 4.95
CA LEU A 58 14.09 -1.14 4.74
C LEU A 58 14.42 -2.05 3.55
N ARG A 59 14.94 -1.47 2.46
CA ARG A 59 15.39 -2.21 1.28
C ARG A 59 16.64 -3.06 1.58
N LEU A 60 17.62 -2.53 2.29
CA LEU A 60 18.82 -3.28 2.68
C LEU A 60 18.46 -4.43 3.63
N PHE A 61 17.57 -4.20 4.60
CA PHE A 61 17.08 -5.23 5.50
C PHE A 61 16.32 -6.33 4.76
N ALA A 62 15.46 -5.98 3.80
CA ALA A 62 14.78 -6.95 2.96
C ALA A 62 15.75 -7.81 2.14
N ILE A 63 16.79 -7.20 1.55
CA ILE A 63 17.83 -7.93 0.80
C ILE A 63 18.57 -8.91 1.72
N LEU A 64 18.97 -8.47 2.92
CA LEU A 64 19.63 -9.34 3.90
C LEU A 64 18.74 -10.52 4.30
N LEU A 65 17.45 -10.29 4.53
CA LEU A 65 16.50 -11.36 4.85
C LEU A 65 16.29 -12.35 3.71
N VAL A 66 16.23 -11.86 2.46
CA VAL A 66 16.17 -12.74 1.27
C VAL A 66 17.44 -13.58 1.15
N LEU A 67 18.62 -12.99 1.39
CA LEU A 67 19.88 -13.72 1.39
C LEU A 67 19.93 -14.78 2.49
N ILE A 68 19.54 -14.42 3.72
CA ILE A 68 19.47 -15.36 4.85
C ILE A 68 18.48 -16.48 4.55
N GLY A 69 17.28 -16.16 4.07
CA GLY A 69 16.26 -17.13 3.70
C GLY A 69 16.70 -18.07 2.58
N GLY A 70 17.39 -17.54 1.56
CA GLY A 70 17.88 -18.31 0.42
C GLY A 70 19.11 -19.15 0.74
N LEU A 71 19.97 -18.69 1.67
CA LEU A 71 21.16 -19.42 2.11
C LEU A 71 20.85 -20.43 3.23
N HIS A 72 19.70 -20.32 3.91
CA HIS A 72 19.27 -21.24 4.96
C HIS A 72 19.41 -22.73 4.60
N PRO A 73 18.92 -23.23 3.44
CA PRO A 73 19.09 -24.64 3.06
C PRO A 73 20.56 -25.06 2.90
N ILE A 74 21.45 -24.14 2.54
CA ILE A 74 22.89 -24.39 2.42
C ILE A 74 23.54 -24.41 3.80
N LEU A 75 23.18 -23.47 4.68
CA LEU A 75 23.68 -23.38 6.05
C LEU A 75 23.28 -24.59 6.91
N LEU A 76 22.12 -25.19 6.64
CA LEU A 76 21.69 -26.46 7.23
C LEU A 76 22.65 -27.63 6.97
N SER A 77 23.41 -27.57 5.87
CA SER A 77 24.40 -28.62 5.51
C SER A 77 25.74 -28.45 6.23
N LEU A 78 26.02 -27.27 6.79
CA LEU A 78 27.16 -27.02 7.66
C LEU A 78 26.67 -27.10 9.11
N ASP A 79 27.20 -28.02 9.92
CA ASP A 79 26.75 -28.29 11.29
C ASP A 79 27.17 -27.16 12.28
N LEU A 80 26.67 -25.94 12.03
CA LEU A 80 27.01 -24.68 12.69
C LEU A 80 26.19 -24.41 13.97
N GLY A 81 25.44 -25.39 14.48
CA GLY A 81 24.60 -25.23 15.68
C GLY A 81 23.35 -24.36 15.49
N LEU A 82 22.98 -24.05 14.25
CA LEU A 82 21.75 -23.32 13.92
C LEU A 82 20.52 -24.25 14.01
N PRO A 83 19.32 -23.71 14.33
CA PRO A 83 18.11 -24.52 14.40
C PRO A 83 17.80 -25.15 13.02
N LYS A 84 17.77 -26.48 12.96
CA LYS A 84 17.63 -27.28 11.73
C LYS A 84 16.23 -27.25 11.09
N ASN A 85 15.39 -26.29 11.47
CA ASN A 85 14.04 -26.18 10.94
C ASN A 85 14.04 -25.30 9.68
N ALA A 86 13.67 -25.87 8.54
CA ALA A 86 13.55 -25.16 7.27
C ALA A 86 12.52 -24.00 7.30
N GLN A 87 11.61 -24.01 8.28
CA GLN A 87 10.55 -23.01 8.47
C GLN A 87 11.09 -21.59 8.72
N TYR A 88 12.27 -21.43 9.33
CA TYR A 88 12.85 -20.12 9.60
C TYR A 88 13.25 -19.36 8.33
N GLY A 89 13.62 -20.06 7.26
CA GLY A 89 13.89 -19.44 5.95
C GLY A 89 12.63 -18.82 5.34
N TYR A 90 11.49 -19.51 5.46
CA TYR A 90 10.19 -18.97 5.00
C TYR A 90 9.72 -17.77 5.82
N ILE A 91 9.97 -17.76 7.13
CA ILE A 91 9.70 -16.59 7.99
C ILE A 91 10.56 -15.40 7.54
N ALA A 92 11.85 -15.62 7.25
CA ALA A 92 12.72 -14.56 6.75
C ALA A 92 12.22 -13.98 5.43
N PHE A 93 11.77 -14.82 4.49
CA PHE A 93 11.16 -14.35 3.24
C PHE A 93 9.85 -13.59 3.47
N ALA A 94 9.00 -14.06 4.39
CA ALA A 94 7.75 -13.36 4.72
C ALA A 94 8.02 -11.97 5.29
N ILE A 95 9.01 -11.82 6.18
CA ILE A 95 9.42 -10.51 6.71
C ILE A 95 10.01 -9.63 5.61
N ALA A 96 10.84 -10.18 4.71
CA ALA A 96 11.37 -9.42 3.59
C ALA A 96 10.27 -8.88 2.67
N ALA A 97 9.29 -9.72 2.35
CA ALA A 97 8.13 -9.33 1.55
C ALA A 97 7.28 -8.26 2.26
N ALA A 98 7.09 -8.38 3.58
CA ALA A 98 6.40 -7.37 4.37
C ALA A 98 7.15 -6.02 4.37
N CYS A 99 8.48 -6.03 4.52
CA CYS A 99 9.32 -4.83 4.45
C CYS A 99 9.22 -4.13 3.09
N LEU A 100 9.30 -4.87 1.99
CA LEU A 100 9.16 -4.30 0.64
C LEU A 100 7.76 -3.75 0.38
N SER A 101 6.74 -4.45 0.87
CA SER A 101 5.35 -4.00 0.78
C SER A 101 5.15 -2.70 1.56
N LEU A 102 5.68 -2.62 2.79
CA LEU A 102 5.63 -1.41 3.61
C LEU A 102 6.34 -0.22 2.95
N ASP A 103 7.52 -0.41 2.33
CA ASP A 103 8.21 0.66 1.58
C ASP A 103 7.33 1.23 0.45
N LYS A 104 6.66 0.33 -0.28
CA LYS A 104 5.77 0.67 -1.39
C LYS A 104 4.52 1.41 -0.90
N PHE A 105 3.89 0.95 0.18
CA PHE A 105 2.65 1.55 0.71
C PHE A 105 2.88 2.88 1.40
N MET A 106 3.97 3.01 2.16
CA MET A 106 4.29 4.26 2.85
C MET A 106 4.93 5.29 1.91
N GLY A 107 5.26 4.90 0.67
CA GLY A 107 5.78 5.81 -0.35
C GLY A 107 7.11 6.45 0.05
N PHE A 108 7.89 5.81 0.93
CA PHE A 108 9.16 6.38 1.42
C PHE A 108 10.15 6.59 0.28
N SER A 109 10.11 5.71 -0.73
CA SER A 109 10.95 5.77 -1.92
C SER A 109 10.52 6.86 -2.93
N SER A 110 9.23 7.24 -3.01
CA SER A 110 8.76 8.34 -3.88
C SER A 110 8.83 9.71 -3.18
N SER A 111 8.62 9.74 -1.86
CA SER A 111 8.46 10.97 -1.09
C SER A 111 9.72 11.85 -1.07
N TRP A 112 10.92 11.27 -1.07
CA TRP A 112 12.15 12.08 -1.07
C TRP A 112 12.37 12.81 -2.40
N ILE A 113 11.93 12.24 -3.53
CA ILE A 113 12.02 12.88 -4.85
C ILE A 113 11.04 14.05 -4.90
N ARG A 114 9.81 13.84 -4.43
CA ARG A 114 8.77 14.87 -4.35
C ARG A 114 9.23 16.06 -3.48
N TYR A 115 9.83 15.78 -2.32
CA TYR A 115 10.38 16.84 -1.45
C TYR A 115 11.54 17.60 -2.10
N ILE A 116 12.43 16.93 -2.85
CA ILE A 116 13.49 17.60 -3.59
C ILE A 116 12.95 18.48 -4.71
N LYS A 117 11.98 17.98 -5.47
CA LYS A 117 11.32 18.75 -6.53
C LYS A 117 10.70 20.03 -5.95
N THR A 118 9.90 19.89 -4.90
CA THR A 118 9.24 21.01 -4.23
C THR A 118 10.26 22.02 -3.69
N ALA A 119 11.35 21.54 -3.05
CA ALA A 119 12.41 22.42 -2.58
C ALA A 119 13.11 23.17 -3.73
N PHE A 120 13.35 22.50 -4.86
CA PHE A 120 13.96 23.12 -6.05
C PHE A 120 13.04 24.18 -6.68
N ASP A 121 11.75 23.88 -6.81
CA ASP A 121 10.76 24.81 -7.36
C ASP A 121 10.60 26.05 -6.46
N LEU A 122 10.61 25.87 -5.14
CA LEU A 122 10.63 26.98 -4.17
C LEU A 122 11.93 27.80 -4.23
N GLN A 123 13.08 27.16 -4.41
CA GLN A 123 14.36 27.87 -4.60
C GLN A 123 14.36 28.71 -5.86
N LYS A 124 13.82 28.17 -6.96
CA LYS A 124 13.65 28.89 -8.22
C LYS A 124 12.73 30.10 -8.04
N ALA A 125 11.56 29.92 -7.43
CA ALA A 125 10.63 31.01 -7.15
C ALA A 125 11.26 32.11 -6.28
N LEU A 126 12.05 31.74 -5.26
CA LEU A 126 12.78 32.69 -4.43
C LEU A 126 13.82 33.49 -5.23
N ALA A 127 14.59 32.82 -6.10
CA ALA A 127 15.58 33.49 -6.94
C ALA A 127 14.94 34.45 -7.95
N GLU A 128 13.80 34.07 -8.53
CA GLU A 128 13.00 34.92 -9.42
C GLU A 128 12.46 36.14 -8.66
N PHE A 129 11.87 35.95 -7.48
CA PHE A 129 11.40 37.04 -6.63
C PHE A 129 12.53 38.01 -6.27
N GLN A 130 13.69 37.52 -5.86
CA GLN A 130 14.84 38.37 -5.51
C GLN A 130 15.35 39.17 -6.71
N THR A 131 15.39 38.56 -7.89
CA THR A 131 15.80 39.22 -9.13
C THR A 131 14.80 40.30 -9.54
N ASP A 132 13.50 39.96 -9.56
CA ASP A 132 12.42 40.91 -9.81
C ASP A 132 12.45 42.07 -8.82
N TRP A 133 12.72 41.79 -7.56
CA TRP A 133 12.82 42.81 -6.52
C TRP A 133 13.92 43.82 -6.82
N VAL A 134 15.11 43.35 -7.21
CA VAL A 134 16.23 44.22 -7.58
C VAL A 134 15.86 45.07 -8.81
N LEU A 135 15.22 44.49 -9.82
CA LEU A 135 14.76 45.22 -11.00
C LEU A 135 13.73 46.30 -10.66
N MET A 136 12.73 45.97 -9.84
CA MET A 136 11.72 46.93 -9.38
C MET A 136 12.33 48.03 -8.50
N TRP A 137 13.32 47.69 -7.66
CA TRP A 137 14.01 48.66 -6.81
C TRP A 137 14.88 49.62 -7.61
N ALA A 138 15.46 49.18 -8.73
CA ALA A 138 16.24 50.04 -9.62
C ALA A 138 15.40 51.18 -10.25
N GLU A 139 14.08 51.02 -10.33
CA GLU A 139 13.16 52.09 -10.79
C GLU A 139 12.88 53.16 -9.71
N VAL A 140 13.22 52.90 -8.44
CA VAL A 140 12.99 53.82 -7.32
C VAL A 140 14.07 54.90 -7.31
N LYS A 141 13.68 56.18 -7.29
CA LYS A 141 14.60 57.33 -7.25
C LYS A 141 14.52 58.03 -5.90
N ASN A 142 15.68 58.46 -5.38
CA ASN A 142 15.81 59.27 -4.16
C ASN A 142 15.18 58.66 -2.88
N ASP A 143 15.12 57.33 -2.78
CA ASP A 143 14.50 56.60 -1.66
C ASP A 143 13.05 57.02 -1.31
N SER A 144 12.37 57.70 -2.24
CA SER A 144 10.96 58.06 -2.14
C SER A 144 10.14 57.16 -3.06
N LEU A 145 9.21 56.40 -2.51
CA LEU A 145 8.28 55.60 -3.31
C LEU A 145 7.04 56.40 -3.66
N ASP A 146 6.70 56.46 -4.95
CA ASP A 146 5.36 56.83 -5.37
C ASP A 146 4.35 55.72 -5.00
N SER A 147 3.09 56.11 -4.77
CA SER A 147 2.00 55.18 -4.45
C SER A 147 1.86 54.05 -5.47
N LYS A 148 2.14 54.33 -6.76
CA LYS A 148 2.13 53.32 -7.83
C LYS A 148 3.26 52.29 -7.65
N GLN A 149 4.46 52.74 -7.31
CA GLN A 149 5.62 51.86 -7.09
C GLN A 149 5.43 51.00 -5.84
N GLN A 150 4.93 51.61 -4.76
CA GLN A 150 4.58 50.89 -3.54
C GLN A 150 3.57 49.76 -3.81
N LYS A 151 2.48 50.06 -4.53
CA LYS A 151 1.48 49.05 -4.92
C LYS A 151 2.09 47.92 -5.75
N LYS A 152 3.02 48.22 -6.67
CA LYS A 152 3.72 47.19 -7.45
C LYS A 152 4.55 46.24 -6.56
N LEU A 153 5.33 46.79 -5.64
CA LEU A 153 6.16 46.00 -4.74
C LEU A 153 5.32 45.13 -3.80
N LEU A 154 4.28 45.69 -3.19
CA LEU A 154 3.33 44.94 -2.36
C LEU A 154 2.63 43.84 -3.16
N CYS A 155 2.25 44.12 -4.40
CA CYS A 155 1.68 43.12 -5.30
C CYS A 155 2.67 41.99 -5.57
N ARG A 156 3.96 42.29 -5.82
CA ARG A 156 4.97 41.25 -6.04
C ARG A 156 5.17 40.36 -4.81
N ILE A 157 5.17 40.93 -3.61
CA ILE A 157 5.21 40.16 -2.34
C ILE A 157 4.00 39.22 -2.26
N LYS A 158 2.79 39.73 -2.51
CA LYS A 158 1.57 38.91 -2.49
C LYS A 158 1.64 37.76 -3.49
N VAL A 159 2.11 38.04 -4.72
CA VAL A 159 2.28 37.02 -5.76
C VAL A 159 3.26 35.95 -5.31
N PHE A 160 4.43 36.34 -4.79
CA PHE A 160 5.43 35.39 -4.29
C PHE A 160 4.91 34.53 -3.13
N GLN A 161 4.20 35.14 -2.19
CA GLN A 161 3.57 34.41 -1.09
C GLN A 161 2.55 33.38 -1.62
N THR A 162 1.80 33.74 -2.67
CA THR A 162 0.84 32.84 -3.32
C THR A 162 1.56 31.71 -4.06
N GLU A 163 2.69 31.98 -4.73
CA GLU A 163 3.54 30.97 -5.38
C GLU A 163 4.03 29.92 -4.37
N ILE A 164 4.49 30.34 -3.18
CA ILE A 164 4.91 29.42 -2.11
C ILE A 164 3.77 28.48 -1.72
N TYR A 165 2.58 29.02 -1.41
CA TYR A 165 1.45 28.19 -1.00
C TYR A 165 0.94 27.29 -2.13
N THR A 166 1.01 27.76 -3.38
CA THR A 166 0.62 26.97 -4.54
C THR A 166 1.53 25.74 -4.71
N GLU A 167 2.84 25.89 -4.51
CA GLU A 167 3.77 24.76 -4.61
C GLU A 167 3.56 23.75 -3.47
N ILE A 168 3.27 24.24 -2.25
CA ILE A 168 2.90 23.38 -1.11
C ILE A 168 1.58 22.63 -1.40
N GLU A 169 0.56 23.31 -1.94
CA GLU A 169 -0.72 22.70 -2.29
C GLU A 169 -0.55 21.66 -3.40
N HIS A 170 0.28 21.95 -4.39
CA HIS A 170 0.61 21.03 -5.48
C HIS A 170 1.30 19.76 -4.95
N GLU A 171 2.27 19.90 -4.04
CA GLU A 171 2.92 18.77 -3.37
C GLU A 171 1.91 17.91 -2.61
N PHE A 172 1.02 18.56 -1.84
CA PHE A 172 -0.02 17.89 -1.07
C PHE A 172 -0.98 17.10 -1.98
N LYS A 173 -1.43 17.68 -3.09
CA LYS A 173 -2.30 17.01 -4.07
C LYS A 173 -1.63 15.80 -4.71
N MET A 174 -0.35 15.93 -5.09
CA MET A 174 0.42 14.80 -5.61
C MET A 174 0.53 13.67 -4.58
N TRP A 175 0.84 14.01 -3.33
CA TRP A 175 0.88 13.03 -2.25
C TRP A 175 -0.46 12.33 -2.03
N ALA A 176 -1.58 13.07 -1.98
CA ALA A 176 -2.91 12.49 -1.79
C ALA A 176 -3.29 11.53 -2.93
N SER A 177 -2.96 11.89 -4.18
CA SER A 177 -3.18 11.04 -5.35
C SER A 177 -2.34 9.76 -5.30
N GLU A 178 -1.04 9.86 -5.00
CA GLU A 178 -0.17 8.69 -4.81
C GLU A 178 -0.70 7.74 -3.74
N PHE A 179 -1.18 8.30 -2.61
CA PHE A 179 -1.75 7.53 -1.53
C PHE A 179 -3.04 6.81 -1.96
N GLN A 180 -3.96 7.51 -2.62
CA GLN A 180 -5.20 6.91 -3.13
C GLN A 180 -4.93 5.81 -4.14
N ASN A 181 -3.99 6.02 -5.08
CA ASN A 181 -3.59 5.01 -6.05
C ASN A 181 -2.99 3.77 -5.38
N SER A 182 -2.20 3.95 -4.31
CA SER A 182 -1.64 2.84 -3.54
C SER A 182 -2.72 2.01 -2.85
N LEU A 183 -3.79 2.64 -2.35
CA LEU A 183 -4.95 1.93 -1.77
C LEU A 183 -5.73 1.14 -2.81
N VAL A 184 -5.97 1.73 -3.99
CA VAL A 184 -6.65 1.03 -5.10
C VAL A 184 -5.86 -0.20 -5.54
N GLN A 185 -4.54 -0.09 -5.64
CA GLN A 185 -3.70 -1.22 -6.01
C GLN A 185 -3.77 -2.34 -4.96
N LEU A 186 -3.74 -2.01 -3.66
CA LEU A 186 -3.88 -3.01 -2.59
C LEU A 186 -5.20 -3.76 -2.69
N GLN A 187 -6.30 -3.04 -2.95
CA GLN A 187 -7.62 -3.65 -3.11
C GLN A 187 -7.64 -4.60 -4.30
N LYS A 188 -7.09 -4.19 -5.45
CA LYS A 188 -6.99 -5.03 -6.64
C LYS A 188 -6.16 -6.29 -6.39
N ASP A 189 -4.98 -6.16 -5.78
CA ASP A 189 -4.12 -7.30 -5.46
C ASP A 189 -4.82 -8.28 -4.51
N THR A 190 -5.60 -7.77 -3.54
CA THR A 190 -6.38 -8.58 -2.61
C THR A 190 -7.54 -9.29 -3.29
N GLN A 191 -8.25 -8.60 -4.18
CA GLN A 191 -9.35 -9.18 -4.97
C GLN A 191 -8.85 -10.25 -5.92
N ALA A 192 -7.79 -9.97 -6.68
CA ALA A 192 -7.15 -10.93 -7.57
C ALA A 192 -6.73 -12.19 -6.81
N LYS A 193 -6.14 -12.04 -5.61
CA LYS A 193 -5.79 -13.18 -4.76
C LYS A 193 -7.02 -14.01 -4.35
N ARG A 194 -8.13 -13.35 -3.99
CA ARG A 194 -9.39 -14.03 -3.64
C ARG A 194 -10.01 -14.74 -4.85
N GLU A 195 -9.98 -14.13 -6.02
CA GLU A 195 -10.50 -14.72 -7.26
C GLU A 195 -9.70 -15.94 -7.68
N ILE A 196 -8.36 -15.85 -7.65
CA ILE A 196 -7.47 -16.99 -7.88
C ILE A 196 -7.82 -18.11 -6.91
N SER A 197 -7.95 -17.83 -5.61
CA SER A 197 -8.36 -18.82 -4.61
C SER A 197 -9.76 -19.40 -4.84
N ARG A 198 -10.70 -18.69 -5.47
CA ARG A 198 -12.02 -19.25 -5.82
C ARG A 198 -12.01 -20.11 -7.08
N SER A 199 -11.05 -19.91 -7.96
CA SER A 199 -10.94 -20.65 -9.23
C SER A 199 -10.12 -21.93 -9.14
N ARG A 200 -9.33 -22.10 -8.08
CA ARG A 200 -8.49 -23.29 -7.89
C ARG A 200 -9.33 -24.43 -7.34
N PRO A 201 -9.45 -25.56 -8.05
CA PRO A 201 -10.24 -26.67 -7.56
C PRO A 201 -9.64 -27.29 -6.30
N GLY A 202 -10.50 -27.74 -5.40
CA GLY A 202 -10.14 -28.62 -4.29
C GLY A 202 -10.38 -30.09 -4.65
N ILE A 203 -10.07 -30.94 -3.67
CA ILE A 203 -10.29 -32.38 -3.75
C ILE A 203 -11.27 -32.77 -2.63
N MET A 204 -12.19 -33.69 -2.92
CA MET A 204 -13.05 -34.31 -1.91
C MET A 204 -12.65 -35.76 -1.73
N GLU A 205 -12.45 -36.17 -0.48
CA GLU A 205 -12.34 -37.57 -0.10
C GLU A 205 -13.66 -38.03 0.51
N LEU A 206 -14.36 -38.92 -0.18
CA LEU A 206 -15.65 -39.46 0.22
C LEU A 206 -15.45 -40.86 0.77
N THR A 207 -15.76 -41.04 2.06
CA THR A 207 -15.85 -42.35 2.70
C THR A 207 -17.32 -42.73 2.86
N VAL A 208 -17.72 -43.88 2.32
CA VAL A 208 -19.07 -44.43 2.47
C VAL A 208 -19.00 -45.73 3.25
N THR A 209 -19.44 -45.69 4.50
CA THR A 209 -19.58 -46.88 5.33
C THR A 209 -20.65 -47.79 4.74
N ASN A 210 -20.38 -49.10 4.75
CA ASN A 210 -21.22 -50.15 4.19
C ASN A 210 -21.37 -50.16 2.65
N ALA A 211 -20.53 -49.43 1.92
CA ALA A 211 -20.60 -49.37 0.46
C ALA A 211 -20.47 -50.73 -0.26
N LYS A 212 -19.73 -51.67 0.33
CA LYS A 212 -19.52 -53.02 -0.23
C LYS A 212 -20.79 -53.87 -0.31
N HIS A 213 -21.84 -53.50 0.41
CA HIS A 213 -23.14 -54.19 0.35
C HIS A 213 -23.96 -53.79 -0.89
N ALA A 214 -23.54 -52.77 -1.64
CA ALA A 214 -24.21 -52.35 -2.87
C ALA A 214 -23.91 -53.33 -4.01
N GLN A 215 -24.96 -53.93 -4.58
CA GLN A 215 -24.86 -55.01 -5.57
C GLN A 215 -24.17 -54.59 -6.87
N HIS A 216 -24.36 -53.33 -7.28
CA HIS A 216 -23.84 -52.78 -8.54
C HIS A 216 -22.91 -51.58 -8.31
N GLY A 217 -22.39 -51.39 -7.08
CA GLY A 217 -21.70 -50.16 -6.69
C GLY A 217 -22.66 -48.99 -6.46
N LEU A 218 -22.07 -47.82 -6.18
CA LEU A 218 -22.75 -46.58 -5.83
C LEU A 218 -22.44 -45.50 -6.86
N ASN A 219 -23.48 -44.80 -7.30
CA ASN A 219 -23.32 -43.60 -8.09
C ASN A 219 -23.22 -42.39 -7.16
N VAL A 220 -22.16 -41.61 -7.35
CA VAL A 220 -21.87 -40.41 -6.57
C VAL A 220 -22.31 -39.18 -7.36
N LYS A 221 -23.22 -38.41 -6.78
CA LYS A 221 -23.66 -37.12 -7.30
C LYS A 221 -23.13 -35.99 -6.45
N VAL A 222 -22.67 -34.92 -7.11
CA VAL A 222 -22.29 -33.65 -6.50
C VAL A 222 -23.14 -32.58 -7.17
N ASP A 223 -23.94 -31.85 -6.40
CA ASP A 223 -24.91 -30.85 -6.89
C ASP A 223 -25.75 -31.37 -8.08
N ASP A 224 -26.35 -32.55 -7.88
CA ASP A 224 -27.20 -33.26 -8.85
C ASP A 224 -26.50 -33.81 -10.11
N LEU A 225 -25.21 -33.53 -10.30
CA LEU A 225 -24.41 -34.09 -11.38
C LEU A 225 -23.75 -35.40 -10.94
N THR A 226 -23.90 -36.47 -11.71
CA THR A 226 -23.20 -37.74 -11.44
C THR A 226 -21.74 -37.58 -11.83
N VAL A 227 -20.86 -37.54 -10.84
CA VAL A 227 -19.43 -37.24 -11.02
C VAL A 227 -18.55 -38.48 -10.99
N ALA A 228 -19.02 -39.56 -10.37
CA ALA A 228 -18.27 -40.80 -10.25
C ALA A 228 -19.17 -42.00 -9.94
N HIS A 229 -18.59 -43.19 -10.11
CA HIS A 229 -19.16 -44.46 -9.68
C HIS A 229 -18.12 -45.16 -8.78
N MET A 230 -18.53 -45.66 -7.61
CA MET A 230 -17.63 -46.30 -6.64
C MET A 230 -18.14 -47.68 -6.21
N THR A 231 -17.21 -48.63 -6.09
CA THR A 231 -17.47 -50.01 -5.63
C THR A 231 -16.81 -50.32 -4.28
N GLY A 232 -15.94 -49.43 -3.80
CA GLY A 232 -15.29 -49.50 -2.50
C GLY A 232 -15.88 -48.52 -1.49
N GLU A 233 -15.27 -48.45 -0.30
CA GLU A 233 -15.71 -47.56 0.79
C GLU A 233 -15.07 -46.16 0.71
N LEU A 234 -14.06 -45.96 -0.13
CA LEU A 234 -13.33 -44.70 -0.26
C LEU A 234 -13.25 -44.30 -1.74
N LEU A 235 -13.56 -43.04 -2.03
CA LEU A 235 -13.41 -42.44 -3.35
C LEU A 235 -12.85 -41.02 -3.21
N GLN A 236 -11.86 -40.68 -4.02
CA GLN A 236 -11.35 -39.31 -4.13
C GLN A 236 -11.85 -38.66 -5.42
N ILE A 237 -12.44 -37.48 -5.32
CA ILE A 237 -12.96 -36.69 -6.45
C ILE A 237 -12.20 -35.36 -6.49
N GLY A 238 -11.38 -35.17 -7.53
CA GLY A 238 -10.68 -33.91 -7.77
C GLY A 238 -11.50 -32.93 -8.60
N HIS A 239 -10.94 -31.74 -8.86
CA HIS A 239 -11.52 -30.72 -9.74
C HIS A 239 -12.86 -30.14 -9.28
N ILE A 240 -13.13 -30.15 -7.97
CA ILE A 240 -14.35 -29.56 -7.41
C ILE A 240 -14.07 -28.09 -7.09
N LEU A 241 -14.94 -27.19 -7.53
CA LEU A 241 -14.77 -25.76 -7.23
C LEU A 241 -14.87 -25.53 -5.71
N PRO A 242 -14.18 -24.52 -5.16
CA PRO A 242 -14.34 -24.15 -3.77
C PRO A 242 -15.76 -23.69 -3.44
N GLY A 243 -16.27 -24.11 -2.28
CA GLY A 243 -17.60 -23.77 -1.78
C GLY A 243 -18.35 -24.96 -1.19
N GLN A 244 -19.58 -24.70 -0.75
CA GLN A 244 -20.44 -25.74 -0.18
C GLN A 244 -21.07 -26.58 -1.29
N HIS A 245 -20.81 -27.88 -1.26
CA HIS A 245 -21.35 -28.87 -2.18
C HIS A 245 -22.28 -29.85 -1.46
N TYR A 246 -23.36 -30.24 -2.12
CA TYR A 246 -24.25 -31.29 -1.63
C TYR A 246 -23.94 -32.60 -2.36
N VAL A 247 -23.60 -33.63 -1.58
CA VAL A 247 -23.14 -34.92 -2.09
C VAL A 247 -24.18 -35.97 -1.77
N VAL A 248 -24.57 -36.74 -2.79
CA VAL A 248 -25.53 -37.84 -2.67
C VAL A 248 -24.90 -39.10 -3.24
N VAL A 249 -24.91 -40.17 -2.46
CA VAL A 249 -24.57 -41.51 -2.93
C VAL A 249 -25.85 -42.34 -3.01
N HIS A 250 -26.06 -43.00 -4.14
CA HIS A 250 -27.23 -43.85 -4.37
C HIS A 250 -26.82 -45.18 -4.99
N GLY A 251 -27.51 -46.25 -4.60
CA GLY A 251 -27.36 -47.57 -5.18
C GLY A 251 -28.40 -48.54 -4.61
N THR A 252 -28.22 -49.83 -4.88
CA THR A 252 -29.18 -50.87 -4.50
C THR A 252 -28.51 -51.87 -3.56
N VAL A 253 -29.11 -52.09 -2.39
CA VAL A 253 -28.69 -53.07 -1.37
C VAL A 253 -29.87 -54.02 -1.14
N ASP A 254 -29.65 -55.32 -1.24
CA ASP A 254 -30.70 -56.35 -1.07
C ASP A 254 -31.99 -56.13 -1.88
N GLY A 255 -31.84 -55.57 -3.09
CA GLY A 255 -32.96 -55.27 -3.99
C GLY A 255 -33.78 -54.02 -3.61
N LYS A 256 -33.38 -53.28 -2.58
CA LYS A 256 -33.94 -51.98 -2.20
C LYS A 256 -33.00 -50.86 -2.60
N ASP A 257 -33.55 -49.76 -3.10
CA ASP A 257 -32.78 -48.55 -3.37
C ASP A 257 -32.45 -47.83 -2.05
N VAL A 258 -31.15 -47.58 -1.85
CA VAL A 258 -30.61 -46.90 -0.67
C VAL A 258 -29.88 -45.64 -1.08
N GLN A 259 -29.94 -44.62 -0.24
CA GLN A 259 -29.23 -43.36 -0.45
C GLN A 259 -28.68 -42.81 0.86
N ALA A 260 -27.55 -42.14 0.77
CA ALA A 260 -27.00 -41.31 1.85
C ALA A 260 -26.54 -39.98 1.28
N SER A 261 -26.61 -38.91 2.08
CA SER A 261 -26.25 -37.57 1.63
C SER A 261 -25.61 -36.75 2.72
N GLY A 262 -24.80 -35.77 2.33
CA GLY A 262 -24.17 -34.83 3.25
C GLY A 262 -23.70 -33.58 2.52
N ARG A 263 -23.31 -32.57 3.31
CA ARG A 263 -22.70 -31.34 2.80
C ARG A 263 -21.23 -31.32 3.14
N VAL A 264 -20.42 -30.86 2.21
CA VAL A 264 -18.97 -30.64 2.41
C VAL A 264 -18.64 -29.23 1.93
N ASP A 265 -17.74 -28.56 2.64
CA ASP A 265 -17.19 -27.27 2.21
C ASP A 265 -15.81 -27.53 1.60
N ILE A 266 -15.67 -27.27 0.30
CA ILE A 266 -14.45 -27.51 -0.44
C ILE A 266 -13.59 -26.24 -0.37
N VAL A 267 -12.36 -26.39 0.12
CA VAL A 267 -11.34 -25.33 0.14
C VAL A 267 -10.36 -25.55 -1.02
N ALA A 268 -9.96 -24.47 -1.67
CA ALA A 268 -9.02 -24.52 -2.79
C ALA A 268 -7.68 -25.14 -2.41
N ASP A 269 -7.14 -25.99 -3.29
CA ASP A 269 -5.86 -26.71 -3.10
C ASP A 269 -5.82 -27.61 -1.84
N GLU A 270 -6.96 -27.84 -1.17
CA GLU A 270 -7.08 -28.70 0.01
C GLU A 270 -7.94 -29.94 -0.30
N THR A 271 -7.82 -30.97 0.55
CA THR A 271 -8.69 -32.16 0.53
C THR A 271 -9.71 -32.05 1.64
N ALA A 272 -10.99 -32.07 1.29
CA ALA A 272 -12.09 -32.09 2.25
C ALA A 272 -12.61 -33.52 2.45
N GLU A 273 -12.75 -33.96 3.69
CA GLU A 273 -13.32 -35.27 4.02
C GLU A 273 -14.84 -35.19 4.17
N LEU A 274 -15.55 -36.13 3.55
CA LEU A 274 -16.97 -36.38 3.79
C LEU A 274 -17.20 -37.85 4.11
N LYS A 275 -17.86 -38.12 5.24
CA LYS A 275 -18.19 -39.47 5.70
C LYS A 275 -19.71 -39.67 5.66
N LEU A 276 -20.16 -40.63 4.87
CA LEU A 276 -21.57 -41.02 4.73
C LEU A 276 -21.73 -42.48 5.15
N SER A 277 -22.92 -42.84 5.63
CA SER A 277 -23.25 -44.22 5.98
C SER A 277 -24.51 -44.63 5.24
N LEU A 278 -24.46 -45.77 4.54
CA LEU A 278 -25.65 -46.31 3.90
C LEU A 278 -26.56 -46.97 4.93
N PRO A 279 -27.88 -46.70 4.88
CA PRO A 279 -28.84 -47.42 5.70
C PRO A 279 -28.93 -48.87 5.21
N ILE A 280 -28.60 -49.81 6.07
CA ILE A 280 -28.84 -51.24 5.88
C ILE A 280 -29.85 -51.66 6.94
N GLU A 281 -30.97 -52.23 6.50
CA GLU A 281 -31.97 -52.88 7.36
C GLU A 281 -31.76 -54.40 7.38
#